data_AF-A0A7R9D941-F1
#
_entry.id   AF-A0A7R9D941-F1
#
_cell.length_a   1.000
_cell.length_b   1.000
_cell.length_c   1.000
_cell.angle_alpha   90.00
_cell.angle_beta   90.00
_cell.angle_gamma   90.00
#
_symmetry.space_group_name_H-M   'P 1'
#
loop_
_entity.id
_entity.type
_entity.pdbx_description
1 polymer ?
#
loop_
_entity_poly.entity_id
_entity_poly.type
_entity_poly.pdbx_seq_one_letter_code
_entity_poly.pdbx_strand_id
1 'polypeptide(L)'
;MLNVKGEQRVNIKFLVKLGKPATETYNLLKEVYGDHCLSCTQVFNRLKQLKEGRKEIEEDPHPGRPRTSKTDVNIKKIREIV
;
A
#
# COMPACT_ATOMS: atom_id res chain seq x y z
N MET A 1 -6.56 -8.39 -14.41
CA MET A 1 -6.12 -9.35 -13.38
C MET A 1 -5.44 -8.54 -12.28
N LEU A 2 -5.88 -8.64 -11.02
CA LEU A 2 -5.19 -7.97 -9.91
C LEU A 2 -3.77 -8.55 -9.79
N ASN A 3 -2.78 -7.74 -9.44
CA ASN A 3 -1.46 -8.28 -9.12
C ASN A 3 -1.53 -9.08 -7.80
N VAL A 4 -0.56 -9.97 -7.58
CA VAL A 4 -0.51 -10.87 -6.41
C VAL A 4 -0.66 -10.11 -5.08
N LYS A 5 -0.12 -8.88 -4.97
CA LYS A 5 -0.25 -8.03 -3.77
C LYS A 5 -1.67 -7.49 -3.58
N GLY A 6 -2.33 -7.10 -4.67
CA GLY A 6 -3.71 -6.62 -4.65
C GLY A 6 -4.69 -7.72 -4.23
N GLU A 7 -4.48 -8.94 -4.73
CA GLU A 7 -5.26 -10.12 -4.33
C GLU A 7 -5.12 -10.41 -2.83
N GLN A 8 -3.89 -10.42 -2.31
CA GLN A 8 -3.64 -10.59 -0.87
C GLN A 8 -4.35 -9.54 -0.01
N ARG A 9 -4.41 -8.28 -0.47
CA ARG A 9 -5.12 -7.20 0.25
C ARG A 9 -6.64 -7.42 0.29
N VAL A 10 -7.22 -7.95 -0.79
CA VAL A 10 -8.64 -8.36 -0.81
C VAL A 10 -8.86 -9.47 0.21
N ASN A 11 -7.98 -10.48 0.23
CA ASN A 11 -8.10 -11.61 1.14
C ASN A 11 -7.90 -11.22 2.62
N ILE A 12 -6.99 -10.29 2.93
CA ILE A 12 -6.89 -9.69 4.27
C ILE A 12 -8.24 -9.07 4.68
N LYS A 13 -8.85 -8.26 3.80
CA LYS A 13 -10.14 -7.60 4.09
C LYS A 13 -11.26 -8.62 4.29
N PHE A 14 -11.26 -9.71 3.51
CA PHE A 14 -12.20 -10.81 3.66
C PHE A 14 -12.05 -11.51 5.02
N LEU A 15 -10.84 -11.89 5.40
CA LEU A 15 -10.57 -12.58 6.67
C LEU A 15 -10.93 -11.71 7.90
N VAL A 16 -10.69 -10.40 7.82
CA VAL A 16 -11.13 -9.45 8.86
C VAL A 16 -12.65 -9.40 8.99
N LYS A 17 -13.39 -9.35 7.87
CA LYS A 17 -14.85 -9.39 7.89
C LYS A 17 -15.40 -10.71 8.43
N LEU A 18 -14.66 -11.80 8.25
CA LEU A 18 -14.96 -13.11 8.84
C LEU A 18 -14.68 -13.16 10.35
N GLY A 19 -14.09 -12.11 10.94
CA GLY A 19 -13.79 -12.03 12.37
C GLY A 19 -12.50 -12.76 12.76
N LYS A 20 -11.64 -13.12 11.81
CA LYS A 20 -10.38 -13.80 12.11
C LYS A 20 -9.41 -12.87 12.84
N PRO A 21 -8.71 -13.34 13.89
CA PRO A 21 -7.69 -12.56 14.56
C PRO A 21 -6.48 -12.31 13.64
N ALA A 22 -5.68 -11.30 13.98
CA ALA A 22 -4.56 -10.85 13.16
C ALA A 22 -3.52 -11.95 12.90
N THR A 23 -3.18 -12.72 13.93
CA THR A 23 -2.21 -13.82 13.85
C THR A 23 -2.70 -14.94 12.92
N GLU A 24 -3.97 -15.32 13.04
CA GLU A 24 -4.57 -16.35 12.16
C GLU A 24 -4.66 -15.85 10.72
N THR A 25 -4.98 -14.57 10.52
CA THR A 25 -4.99 -13.94 9.20
C THR A 25 -3.62 -14.03 8.52
N TYR A 26 -2.54 -13.72 9.25
CA TYR A 26 -1.18 -13.83 8.70
C TYR A 26 -0.80 -15.27 8.38
N ASN A 27 -1.13 -16.23 9.24
CA ASN A 27 -0.83 -17.63 9.01
C ASN A 27 -1.55 -18.17 7.77
N LEU A 28 -2.84 -17.86 7.60
CA LEU A 28 -3.63 -18.24 6.43
C LEU A 28 -3.06 -17.64 5.13
N LEU A 29 -2.62 -16.38 5.17
CA LEU A 29 -1.96 -15.77 4.02
C LEU A 29 -0.63 -16.45 3.71
N LYS A 30 0.16 -16.80 4.73
CA LYS A 30 1.43 -17.49 4.54
C LYS A 30 1.23 -18.91 3.96
N GLU A 31 0.16 -19.59 4.36
CA GLU A 31 -0.19 -20.91 3.83
C GLU A 31 -0.58 -20.84 2.35
N VAL A 32 -1.37 -19.83 1.95
CA VAL A 32 -1.84 -19.66 0.56
C VAL A 32 -0.73 -19.12 -0.36
N TYR A 33 0.04 -18.14 0.10
CA TYR A 33 0.97 -17.39 -0.74
C TYR A 33 2.44 -17.78 -0.57
N GLY A 34 2.79 -18.56 0.46
CA GLY A 34 4.15 -19.01 0.73
C GLY A 34 5.15 -17.85 0.74
N ASP A 35 6.20 -17.97 -0.07
CA ASP A 35 7.27 -16.96 -0.19
C ASP A 35 6.80 -15.64 -0.84
N HIS A 36 5.65 -15.66 -1.51
CA HIS A 36 5.05 -14.46 -2.09
C HIS A 36 4.11 -13.74 -1.11
N CYS A 37 3.96 -14.23 0.11
CA CYS A 37 3.14 -13.59 1.13
C CYS A 37 3.67 -12.20 1.48
N LEU A 38 2.75 -11.25 1.71
CA LEU A 38 3.06 -9.96 2.29
C LEU A 38 3.80 -10.14 3.62
N SER A 39 4.72 -9.22 3.90
CA SER A 39 5.45 -9.28 5.16
C SER A 39 4.49 -9.12 6.34
N CYS A 40 4.86 -9.72 7.47
CA CYS A 40 4.14 -9.60 8.74
C CYS A 40 3.77 -8.13 9.03
N THR A 41 4.74 -7.21 8.95
CA THR A 41 4.52 -5.77 9.15
C THR A 41 3.48 -5.18 8.19
N GLN A 42 3.48 -5.57 6.92
CA GLN A 42 2.50 -5.09 5.94
C GLN A 42 1.09 -5.57 6.26
N VAL A 43 0.93 -6.83 6.65
CA VAL A 43 -0.36 -7.40 7.06
C VAL A 43 -0.88 -6.67 8.31
N PHE A 44 -0.06 -6.50 9.34
CA PHE A 44 -0.46 -5.81 10.57
C PHE A 44 -0.83 -4.33 10.34
N ASN A 45 -0.05 -3.61 9.53
CA ASN A 45 -0.38 -2.23 9.17
C ASN A 45 -1.72 -2.14 8.44
N ARG A 46 -2.00 -3.09 7.54
CA ARG A 46 -3.26 -3.15 6.82
C ARG A 46 -4.44 -3.45 7.74
N LEU A 47 -4.27 -4.39 8.68
CA LEU A 47 -5.26 -4.71 9.69
C LEU A 47 -5.60 -3.50 10.57
N LYS A 48 -4.58 -2.73 10.97
CA LYS A 48 -4.76 -1.47 11.71
C LYS A 48 -5.60 -0.47 10.91
N GLN A 49 -5.24 -0.22 9.65
CA GLN A 49 -5.98 0.70 8.77
C GLN A 49 -7.43 0.26 8.54
N LEU A 50 -7.67 -1.05 8.43
CA LEU A 50 -9.03 -1.60 8.28
C LEU A 50 -9.86 -1.36 9.55
N LYS A 51 -9.28 -1.50 10.74
CA LYS A 51 -9.93 -1.16 12.01
C LYS A 51 -10.24 0.33 12.13
N GLU A 52 -9.36 1.18 11.60
CA GLU A 52 -9.53 2.64 11.54
C GLU A 52 -10.55 3.09 10.47
N GLY A 53 -11.23 2.16 9.80
CA GLY A 53 -12.35 2.45 8.90
C GLY A 53 -11.95 2.72 7.44
N ARG A 54 -10.73 2.36 7.03
CA ARG A 54 -10.30 2.50 5.63
C ARG A 54 -11.20 1.65 4.70
N LYS A 55 -11.86 2.31 3.74
CA LYS A 55 -12.79 1.67 2.79
C LYS A 55 -12.10 1.03 1.58
N GLU A 56 -11.01 1.63 1.12
CA GLU A 56 -10.38 1.32 -0.17
C GLU A 56 -9.37 0.17 -0.10
N ILE A 57 -9.34 -0.66 -1.15
CA ILE A 57 -8.47 -1.84 -1.27
C ILE A 57 -7.10 -1.46 -1.84
N GLU A 58 -7.07 -0.44 -2.68
CA GLU A 58 -5.85 0.06 -3.30
C GLU A 58 -5.00 0.88 -2.32
N GLU A 59 -3.74 1.06 -2.70
CA GLU A 59 -2.88 2.05 -2.05
C GLU A 59 -3.27 3.43 -2.55
N ASP A 60 -3.22 4.41 -1.64
CA ASP A 60 -3.33 5.80 -2.05
C ASP A 60 -2.18 6.11 -3.01
N PRO A 61 -2.41 6.94 -4.04
CA PRO A 61 -1.35 7.35 -4.94
C PRO A 61 -0.17 7.86 -4.13
N HIS A 62 1.00 7.23 -4.29
CA HIS A 62 2.18 7.69 -3.59
C HIS A 62 2.52 9.07 -4.16
N PRO A 63 2.53 10.15 -3.35
CA PRO A 63 2.97 11.44 -3.83
C PRO A 63 4.42 11.25 -4.26
N GLY A 64 4.64 11.23 -5.57
CA GLY A 64 5.99 11.06 -6.12
C GLY A 64 6.91 12.15 -5.57
N ARG A 65 8.22 11.93 -5.68
CA ARG A 65 9.20 12.93 -5.24
C ARG A 65 8.91 14.26 -5.95
N PRO A 66 8.62 15.36 -5.23
CA PRO A 66 8.40 16.65 -5.87
C PRO A 66 9.66 17.05 -6.64
N ARG A 67 9.50 17.35 -7.94
CA ARG A 67 10.60 17.71 -8.81
C ARG A 67 10.89 19.20 -8.65
N THR A 68 11.61 19.56 -7.58
CA THR A 68 11.94 20.95 -7.21
C THR A 68 12.84 21.68 -8.22
N SER A 69 13.40 20.96 -9.21
CA SER A 69 14.27 21.54 -10.23
C SER A 69 13.51 22.31 -11.32
N LYS A 70 12.23 21.98 -11.59
CA LYS A 70 11.41 22.54 -12.67
C LYS A 70 10.39 23.57 -12.19
N THR A 71 10.77 24.43 -11.26
CA THR A 71 9.92 25.56 -10.86
C THR A 71 10.05 26.69 -11.87
N ASP A 72 8.96 27.41 -12.16
CA ASP A 72 8.98 28.59 -13.04
C ASP A 72 10.05 29.61 -12.64
N VAL A 73 10.31 29.75 -11.33
CA VAL A 73 11.40 30.56 -10.77
C VAL A 73 12.77 30.13 -11.28
N ASN A 74 13.05 28.82 -11.28
CA ASN A 74 14.34 28.28 -11.73
C ASN A 74 14.47 28.35 -13.25
N ILE A 75 13.36 28.13 -13.98
CA ILE A 75 13.32 28.28 -15.44
C ILE A 75 13.60 29.73 -15.83
N LYS A 76 13.00 30.70 -15.14
CA LYS A 76 13.21 32.13 -15.39
C LYS A 76 14.64 32.55 -15.11
N LYS A 77 15.22 32.14 -13.97
CA LYS A 77 16.63 32.41 -13.64
C LYS A 77 17.60 31.84 -14.69
N ILE A 78 17.37 30.63 -15.20
CA ILE A 78 18.22 30.04 -16.23
C ILE A 78 18.13 30.85 -17.54
N ARG A 79 16.93 31.31 -17.92
CA ARG A 79 16.72 32.14 -19.13
C ARG A 79 17.36 33.53 -19.03
N GLU A 80 17.58 34.05 -17.82
CA GLU A 80 18.25 35.34 -17.61
C GLU A 80 19.78 35.23 -17.62
N ILE A 81 20.34 34.02 -17.51
CA ILE A 81 21.80 33.77 -17.50
C ILE A 81 22.35 33.46 -18.91
N VAL A 82 21.48 33.05 -19.85
CA VAL A 82 21.81 32.81 -21.26
C VAL A 82 21.62 34.08 -22.08
#